data_AF-A0A7S4ZTG0-F1
#
_entry.id   AF-A0A7S4ZTG0-F1
#
_cell.length_a   1.000
_cell.length_b   1.000
_cell.length_c   1.000
_cell.angle_alpha   90.00
_cell.angle_beta   90.00
_cell.angle_gamma   90.00
#
_symmetry.space_group_name_H-M   'P 1'
#
loop_
_entity.id
_entity.type
_entity.pdbx_description
1 polymer ?
#
loop_
_entity_poly.entity_id
_entity_poly.type
_entity_poly.pdbx_seq_one_letter_code
_entity_poly.pdbx_strand_id
1 'polypeptide(L)'
;MFVSRPLLNHGEFLDWARSEGFADTVAADGLHVTIATSRGTVNWEQILPCAKDLTVRVGGRRSVQNFGGVMVLIFDSRQLSQRHAEFRWLGMSWDFPSYSPHISFAFDEGVDLAKVRPFRGRLRFGPECFQADIIDSL
;
A
#
# COMPACT_ATOMS: atom_id res chain seq x y z
N MET A 1 8.08 -5.67 12.28
CA MET A 1 6.62 -5.66 12.26
C MET A 1 6.15 -4.88 11.06
N PHE A 2 5.10 -5.36 10.44
CA PHE A 2 4.48 -4.80 9.25
C PHE A 2 2.99 -4.56 9.50
N VAL A 3 2.52 -3.33 9.26
CA VAL A 3 1.10 -2.96 9.38
C VAL A 3 0.59 -2.52 8.02
N SER A 4 -0.45 -3.18 7.54
CA SER A 4 -1.05 -2.91 6.24
C SER A 4 -2.57 -2.98 6.28
N ARG A 5 -3.21 -2.61 5.17
CA ARG A 5 -4.61 -2.93 4.91
C ARG A 5 -4.75 -3.57 3.53
N PRO A 6 -5.40 -4.74 3.42
CA PRO A 6 -5.58 -5.44 2.15
C PRO A 6 -6.56 -4.69 1.24
N LEU A 7 -6.33 -4.71 -0.07
CA LEU A 7 -7.24 -4.16 -1.07
C LEU A 7 -8.35 -5.17 -1.37
N LEU A 8 -9.59 -4.84 -1.01
CA LEU A 8 -10.75 -5.72 -1.11
C LEU A 8 -11.32 -5.80 -2.53
N ASN A 9 -11.22 -4.72 -3.31
CA ASN A 9 -11.70 -4.69 -4.70
C ASN A 9 -10.56 -4.92 -5.70
N HIS A 10 -9.73 -5.92 -5.44
CA HIS A 10 -8.57 -6.27 -6.26
C HIS A 10 -8.91 -6.59 -7.73
N GLY A 11 -10.09 -7.18 -8.01
CA GLY A 11 -10.50 -7.54 -9.38
C GLY A 11 -10.52 -6.34 -10.33
N GLU A 12 -11.31 -5.32 -10.00
CA GLU A 12 -11.41 -4.06 -10.77
C GLU A 12 -10.04 -3.39 -10.93
N PHE A 13 -9.22 -3.43 -9.89
CA PHE A 13 -7.90 -2.84 -9.89
C PHE A 13 -6.91 -3.59 -10.80
N LEU A 14 -6.90 -4.92 -10.76
CA LEU A 14 -6.04 -5.75 -11.61
C LEU A 14 -6.49 -5.73 -13.07
N ASP A 15 -7.80 -5.66 -13.33
CA ASP A 15 -8.31 -5.50 -14.69
C ASP A 15 -7.85 -4.18 -15.31
N TRP A 16 -7.85 -3.09 -14.53
CA TRP A 16 -7.22 -1.84 -14.95
C TRP A 16 -5.73 -2.00 -15.23
N ALA A 17 -4.97 -2.61 -14.31
CA ALA A 17 -3.52 -2.78 -14.48
C ALA A 17 -3.20 -3.51 -15.79
N ARG A 18 -3.91 -4.60 -16.08
CA ARG A 18 -3.76 -5.33 -17.34
C ARG A 18 -4.13 -4.49 -18.56
N SER A 19 -5.18 -3.67 -18.47
CA SER A 19 -5.59 -2.77 -19.55
C SER A 19 -4.56 -1.68 -19.87
N GLU A 20 -3.74 -1.29 -18.89
CA GLU A 20 -2.64 -0.33 -19.06
C GLU A 20 -1.32 -1.01 -19.49
N GLY A 21 -1.33 -2.33 -19.68
CA GLY A 21 -0.20 -3.10 -20.20
C GLY A 21 0.69 -3.78 -19.16
N PHE A 22 0.29 -3.83 -17.88
CA PHE A 22 1.02 -4.58 -16.85
C PHE A 22 0.58 -6.05 -16.83
N ALA A 23 1.45 -6.96 -17.27
CA ALA A 23 1.12 -8.39 -17.36
C ALA A 23 1.54 -9.15 -16.09
N ASP A 24 2.73 -8.88 -15.57
CA ASP A 24 3.25 -9.47 -14.33
C ASP A 24 2.80 -8.70 -13.09
N THR A 25 1.55 -8.98 -12.66
CA THR A 25 0.92 -8.32 -11.51
C THR A 25 1.13 -9.10 -10.21
N VAL A 26 1.24 -8.38 -9.09
CA VAL A 26 1.16 -8.95 -7.74
C VAL A 26 -0.15 -9.74 -7.58
N ALA A 27 -0.09 -10.88 -6.90
CA ALA A 27 -1.26 -11.70 -6.59
C ALA A 27 -2.34 -10.90 -5.85
N ALA A 28 -3.60 -11.24 -6.08
CA ALA A 28 -4.74 -10.49 -5.56
C ALA A 28 -4.75 -10.35 -4.02
N ASP A 29 -4.34 -11.39 -3.31
CA ASP A 29 -4.19 -11.44 -1.85
C ASP A 29 -2.95 -10.69 -1.35
N GLY A 30 -1.98 -10.45 -2.22
CA GLY A 30 -0.80 -9.62 -1.95
C GLY A 30 -1.04 -8.12 -2.10
N LEU A 31 -2.18 -7.67 -2.65
CA LEU A 31 -2.46 -6.24 -2.84
C LEU A 31 -2.88 -5.58 -1.53
N HIS A 32 -2.11 -4.59 -1.10
CA HIS A 32 -2.35 -3.85 0.14
C HIS A 32 -1.79 -2.44 0.07
N VAL A 33 -2.17 -1.60 1.04
CA VAL A 33 -1.43 -0.40 1.39
C VAL A 33 -0.67 -0.60 2.69
N THR A 34 0.62 -0.31 2.69
CA THR A 34 1.44 -0.31 3.91
C THR A 34 1.19 0.98 4.68
N ILE A 35 0.98 0.85 5.99
CA ILE A 35 0.79 1.98 6.92
C ILE A 35 2.06 2.22 7.72
N ALA A 36 2.66 1.16 8.27
CA ALA A 36 3.86 1.27 9.07
C ALA A 36 4.71 0.02 8.95
N THR A 37 6.01 0.18 9.11
CA THR A 37 6.97 -0.91 9.25
C THR A 37 7.84 -0.61 10.46
N SER A 38 8.40 -1.62 11.12
CA SER A 38 9.47 -1.37 12.08
C SER A 38 10.42 -2.55 12.20
N ARG A 39 11.72 -2.27 12.18
CA ARG A 39 12.79 -3.26 12.39
C ARG A 39 13.24 -3.36 13.85
N GLY A 40 12.66 -2.55 14.74
CA GLY A 40 13.04 -2.47 16.15
C GLY A 40 12.02 -3.15 17.07
N THR A 41 12.39 -3.26 18.35
CA THR A 41 11.51 -3.71 19.43
C THR A 41 10.55 -2.59 19.84
N VAL A 42 9.41 -2.47 19.15
CA VAL A 42 8.30 -1.61 19.55
C VAL A 42 7.35 -2.42 20.41
N ASN A 43 6.87 -1.86 21.53
CA ASN A 43 5.85 -2.50 22.36
C ASN A 43 4.46 -2.35 21.73
N TRP A 44 4.22 -3.13 20.67
CA TRP A 44 3.08 -2.99 19.77
C TRP A 44 1.76 -3.52 20.35
N GLU A 45 1.80 -4.31 21.43
CA GLU A 45 0.59 -4.82 22.10
C GLU A 45 -0.32 -3.69 22.61
N GLN A 46 0.24 -2.49 22.76
CA GLN A 46 -0.50 -1.29 23.16
C GLN A 46 -1.22 -0.61 21.99
N ILE A 47 -0.93 -1.00 20.75
CA ILE A 47 -1.53 -0.40 19.55
C ILE A 47 -2.70 -1.25 19.10
N LEU A 48 -3.91 -0.75 19.34
CA LEU A 48 -5.13 -1.41 18.88
C LEU A 48 -5.27 -1.28 17.35
N PRO A 49 -5.45 -2.40 16.61
CA PRO A 49 -5.76 -2.35 15.19
C PRO A 49 -7.08 -1.66 14.92
N CYS A 50 -7.14 -0.86 13.85
CA CYS A 50 -8.40 -0.31 13.38
C CYS A 50 -9.19 -1.38 12.59
N ALA A 51 -10.24 -1.91 13.23
CA ALA A 51 -11.10 -2.97 12.70
C ALA A 51 -12.07 -2.53 11.58
N LYS A 52 -12.11 -1.24 11.24
CA LYS A 52 -13.04 -0.69 10.23
C LYS A 52 -12.38 -0.66 8.86
N ASP A 53 -13.17 -0.97 7.84
CA ASP A 53 -12.81 -0.73 6.44
C ASP A 53 -12.50 0.75 6.19
N LEU A 54 -11.61 0.98 5.23
CA LEU A 54 -11.25 2.30 4.73
C LEU A 54 -11.61 2.38 3.24
N THR A 55 -12.35 3.42 2.86
CA THR A 55 -12.64 3.68 1.44
C THR A 55 -12.00 4.99 0.99
N VAL A 56 -11.09 4.91 0.03
CA VAL A 56 -10.63 6.07 -0.74
C VAL A 56 -11.59 6.26 -1.90
N ARG A 57 -12.30 7.39 -1.91
CA ARG A 57 -13.29 7.72 -2.93
C ARG A 57 -12.61 7.87 -4.30
N VAL A 58 -13.44 7.80 -5.34
CA VAL A 58 -13.02 8.15 -6.71
C VAL A 58 -12.51 9.60 -6.74
N GLY A 59 -11.54 9.86 -7.61
CA GLY A 59 -10.84 11.15 -7.68
C GLY A 59 -9.61 11.22 -6.76
N GLY A 60 -9.15 12.45 -6.51
CA GLY A 60 -7.86 12.72 -5.85
C GLY A 60 -6.67 12.62 -6.81
N ARG A 61 -5.49 13.07 -6.36
CA ARG A 61 -4.27 12.87 -7.16
C ARG A 61 -3.84 11.42 -7.04
N ARG A 62 -3.54 10.83 -8.19
CA ARG A 62 -2.99 9.48 -8.30
C ARG A 62 -1.92 9.49 -9.35
N SER A 63 -0.86 8.73 -9.14
CA SER A 63 0.22 8.56 -10.10
C SER A 63 0.73 7.13 -10.06
N VAL A 64 1.18 6.63 -11.21
CA VAL A 64 1.93 5.38 -11.28
C VAL A 64 3.41 5.72 -11.30
N GLN A 65 4.18 5.07 -10.44
CA GLN A 65 5.62 5.26 -10.35
C GLN A 65 6.34 3.91 -10.25
N ASN A 66 7.61 3.90 -10.61
CA ASN A 66 8.50 2.77 -10.42
C ASN A 66 9.33 2.99 -9.15
N PHE A 67 9.19 2.10 -8.17
CA PHE A 67 9.94 2.09 -6.92
C PHE A 67 11.08 1.07 -6.96
N GLY A 68 11.95 1.18 -7.96
CA GLY A 68 13.15 0.32 -8.07
C GLY A 68 12.84 -1.11 -8.50
N GLY A 69 12.01 -1.27 -9.54
CA GLY A 69 11.63 -2.57 -10.11
C GLY A 69 10.19 -3.01 -9.79
N VAL A 70 9.47 -2.24 -8.97
CA VAL A 70 8.07 -2.50 -8.61
C VAL A 70 7.23 -1.29 -8.96
N MET A 71 6.16 -1.52 -9.71
CA MET A 71 5.17 -0.51 -10.08
C MET A 71 4.19 -0.28 -8.95
N VAL A 72 4.00 0.99 -8.62
CA VAL A 72 3.13 1.41 -7.52
C VAL A 72 2.09 2.41 -8.00
N LEU A 73 0.86 2.28 -7.49
CA LEU A 73 -0.14 3.35 -7.56
C LEU A 73 -0.04 4.18 -6.28
N ILE A 74 0.41 5.42 -6.38
CA ILE A 74 0.37 6.40 -5.29
C ILE A 74 -0.99 7.09 -5.27
N PHE A 75 -1.53 7.33 -4.08
CA PHE A 75 -2.81 8.03 -3.90
C PHE A 75 -2.85 8.86 -2.60
N ASP A 76 -3.69 9.88 -2.58
CA ASP A 76 -3.90 10.70 -1.39
C ASP A 76 -4.90 10.05 -0.41
N SER A 77 -4.54 10.02 0.87
CA SER A 77 -5.47 9.63 1.95
C SER A 77 -5.08 10.25 3.28
N ARG A 78 -5.83 11.27 3.71
CA ARG A 78 -5.61 11.92 5.02
C ARG A 78 -5.70 10.93 6.18
N GLN A 79 -6.62 9.97 6.11
CA GLN A 79 -6.79 8.95 7.14
C GLN A 79 -5.55 8.05 7.26
N LEU A 80 -4.96 7.64 6.13
CA LEU A 80 -3.71 6.86 6.17
C LEU A 80 -2.53 7.69 6.64
N SER A 81 -2.40 8.94 6.20
CA SER A 81 -1.31 9.82 6.66
C SER A 81 -1.39 10.09 8.17
N GLN A 82 -2.59 10.31 8.71
CA GLN A 82 -2.81 10.46 10.15
C GLN A 82 -2.46 9.18 10.90
N ARG A 83 -2.93 8.04 10.40
CA ARG A 83 -2.66 6.74 11.02
C ARG A 83 -1.17 6.40 11.00
N HIS A 84 -0.46 6.69 9.90
CA HIS A 84 1.00 6.59 9.84
C HIS A 84 1.67 7.48 10.89
N ALA A 85 1.24 8.73 11.03
CA ALA A 85 1.81 9.66 12.02
C ALA A 85 1.61 9.16 13.46
N GLU A 86 0.47 8.55 13.78
CA GLU A 86 0.25 7.90 15.08
C GLU A 86 1.28 6.79 15.33
N PHE A 87 1.52 5.91 14.35
CA PHE A 87 2.56 4.88 14.47
C PHE A 87 3.96 5.48 14.65
N ARG A 88 4.28 6.58 13.96
CA ARG A 88 5.56 7.29 14.15
C ARG A 88 5.68 7.87 15.56
N TRP A 89 4.62 8.45 16.11
CA TRP A 89 4.60 8.97 17.49
C TRP A 89 4.76 7.89 18.54
N LEU A 90 4.29 6.67 18.26
CA LEU A 90 4.45 5.50 19.12
C LEU A 90 5.82 4.82 18.96
N GLY A 91 6.74 5.44 18.21
CA GLY A 91 8.13 4.98 18.08
C GLY A 91 8.37 3.96 16.98
N MET A 92 7.39 3.68 16.10
CA MET A 92 7.68 2.87 14.91
C MET A 92 8.65 3.61 13.99
N SER A 93 9.65 2.87 13.51
CA SER A 93 10.59 3.36 12.51
C SER A 93 9.91 3.51 11.14
N TRP A 94 10.60 4.12 10.20
CA TRP A 94 10.18 4.17 8.80
C TRP A 94 11.44 4.50 8.01
N ASP A 95 11.75 3.66 7.03
CA ASP A 95 13.05 3.72 6.38
C ASP A 95 13.09 4.74 5.22
N PHE A 96 11.94 5.36 4.89
CA PHE A 96 11.82 6.29 3.78
C PHE A 96 11.67 7.76 4.24
N PRO A 97 12.09 8.75 3.44
CA PRO A 97 12.04 10.17 3.83
C PRO A 97 10.63 10.71 4.09
N SER A 98 9.63 10.18 3.39
CA SER A 98 8.24 10.60 3.50
C SER A 98 7.29 9.39 3.42
N TYR A 99 6.05 9.60 3.86
CA TYR A 99 4.97 8.65 3.69
C TYR A 99 4.05 9.09 2.56
N SER A 100 3.99 8.28 1.51
CA SER A 100 3.02 8.42 0.41
C SER A 100 2.25 7.11 0.33
N PRO A 101 0.94 7.09 0.64
CA PRO A 101 0.14 5.87 0.51
C PRO A 101 0.23 5.32 -0.91
N HIS A 102 0.56 4.05 -1.03
CA HIS A 102 0.70 3.39 -2.32
C HIS A 102 0.31 1.91 -2.25
N ILE A 103 -0.05 1.37 -3.41
CA ILE A 103 -0.22 -0.08 -3.63
C ILE A 103 0.83 -0.51 -4.64
N SER A 104 1.73 -1.41 -4.24
CA SER A 104 2.58 -2.15 -5.18
C SER A 104 1.74 -3.18 -5.92
N PHE A 105 1.76 -3.16 -7.26
CA PHE A 105 0.79 -3.93 -8.05
C PHE A 105 1.36 -4.72 -9.22
N ALA A 106 2.57 -4.40 -9.70
CA ALA A 106 3.22 -5.13 -10.78
C ALA A 106 4.74 -5.02 -10.70
N PHE A 107 5.44 -5.92 -11.37
CA PHE A 107 6.89 -5.82 -11.56
C PHE A 107 7.22 -5.00 -12.80
N ASP A 108 8.44 -4.48 -12.87
CA ASP A 108 8.88 -3.67 -14.01
C ASP A 108 9.15 -4.55 -15.24
N GLU A 109 8.27 -4.43 -16.24
CA GLU A 109 8.41 -5.07 -17.55
C GLU A 109 8.72 -4.04 -18.67
N GLY A 110 9.16 -2.82 -18.31
CA GLY A 110 9.48 -1.77 -19.27
C GLY A 110 8.26 -1.01 -19.81
N VAL A 111 7.14 -1.00 -19.08
CA VAL A 111 5.93 -0.25 -19.44
C VAL A 111 6.22 1.26 -19.45
N ASP A 112 5.82 1.95 -20.53
CA ASP A 112 5.97 3.40 -20.66
C ASP A 112 4.97 4.15 -19.77
N LEU A 113 5.41 4.50 -18.55
CA LEU A 113 4.59 5.17 -17.55
C LEU A 113 4.03 6.53 -17.98
N ALA A 114 4.62 7.19 -18.99
CA ALA A 114 4.09 8.45 -19.49
C ALA A 114 2.74 8.27 -20.22
N LYS A 115 2.43 7.05 -20.68
CA LYS A 115 1.19 6.69 -21.36
C LYS A 115 0.13 6.10 -20.43
N VAL A 116 0.55 5.65 -19.25
CA VAL A 116 -0.33 5.00 -18.27
C VAL A 116 -1.29 6.01 -17.67
N ARG A 117 -2.58 5.67 -17.66
CA ARG A 117 -3.61 6.41 -16.95
C ARG A 117 -3.79 5.81 -15.56
N PRO A 118 -3.48 6.54 -14.47
CA PRO A 118 -3.63 5.99 -13.12
C PRO A 118 -5.07 5.56 -12.83
N PHE A 119 -5.22 4.43 -12.13
CA PHE A 119 -6.54 3.90 -11.74
C PHE A 119 -7.38 4.99 -11.06
N ARG A 120 -8.60 5.23 -11.54
CA ARG A 120 -9.50 6.26 -10.99
C ARG A 120 -10.68 5.70 -10.17
N GLY A 121 -10.84 4.39 -10.17
CA GLY A 121 -11.89 3.70 -9.41
C GLY A 121 -11.73 3.86 -7.90
N ARG A 122 -12.71 3.38 -7.14
CA ARG A 122 -12.67 3.42 -5.68
C ARG A 122 -11.57 2.48 -5.19
N LEU A 123 -10.86 2.81 -4.11
CA LEU A 123 -10.01 1.85 -3.41
C LEU A 123 -10.70 1.49 -2.10
N ARG A 124 -11.03 0.21 -1.93
CA ARG A 124 -11.63 -0.32 -0.70
C ARG A 124 -10.60 -1.16 0.02
N PHE A 125 -10.18 -0.69 1.18
CA PHE A 125 -9.24 -1.39 2.03
C PHE A 125 -9.97 -2.00 3.22
N GLY A 126 -9.58 -3.21 3.61
CA GLY A 126 -10.10 -3.87 4.79
C GLY A 126 -9.58 -3.28 6.10
N PRO A 127 -9.84 -3.99 7.21
CA PRO A 127 -9.25 -3.71 8.52
C PRO A 127 -7.72 -3.72 8.48
N GLU A 128 -7.09 -3.16 9.52
CA GLU A 128 -5.62 -3.26 9.67
C GLU A 128 -5.19 -4.69 9.97
N CYS A 129 -4.15 -5.14 9.27
CA CYS A 129 -3.46 -6.40 9.48
C CYS A 129 -2.10 -6.10 10.09
N PHE A 130 -1.78 -6.78 11.20
CA PHE A 130 -0.53 -6.67 11.92
C PHE A 130 0.22 -7.99 11.74
N GLN A 131 1.40 -7.92 11.14
CA GLN A 131 2.27 -9.08 10.94
C GLN A 131 3.57 -8.84 11.69
N ALA A 132 3.92 -9.76 12.60
CA ALA A 132 5.26 -9.79 13.16
C ALA A 132 6.24 -10.12 12.02
N ASP A 133 7.42 -9.50 12.00
CA ASP A 133 8.45 -9.94 11.06
C ASP A 133 8.87 -11.34 11.52
N ILE A 134 8.36 -12.36 10.84
CA ILE A 134 9.01 -13.66 10.86
C ILE A 134 10.22 -13.45 9.97
N ILE A 135 11.36 -13.15 10.60
CA ILE A 135 12.65 -13.31 9.94
C ILE A 135 12.80 -14.82 9.76
N ASP A 136 12.21 -15.37 8.69
CA ASP A 136 12.74 -16.60 8.15
C ASP A 136 14.08 -16.21 7.54
N SER A 137 15.12 -16.54 8.29
CA SER A 137 16.51 -16.50 7.89
C SER A 137 16.65 -17.09 6.49
N LEU A 138 16.93 -16.25 5.50
CA LEU A 138 17.55 -16.67 4.25
C LEU A 138 19.07 -16.78 4.46
#